data_AF-A0A534ZC60-F1
#
_entry.id   AF-A0A534ZC60-F1
#
_cell.length_a   1.000
_cell.length_b   1.000
_cell.length_c   1.000
_cell.angle_alpha   90.00
_cell.angle_beta   90.00
_cell.angle_gamma   90.00
#
_symmetry.space_group_name_H-M   'P 1'
#
loop_
_entity.id
_entity.type
_entity.pdbx_description
1 polymer ?
#
loop_
_entity_poly.entity_id
_entity_poly.type
_entity_poly.pdbx_seq_one_letter_code
_entity_poly.pdbx_strand_id
1 'polypeptide(L)' 'MQQRLGADIDGYLARTAHFAAALAASEGEVEEAQRLRYRVFADEFGARIPGSAQGLDRDDLDAFCHHLLVRERQSRMLVG' A
#
# COMPACT_ATOMS: atom_id res chain seq x y z
N MET A 1 7.31 28.73 -8.68
CA MET A 1 7.89 27.71 -9.57
C MET A 1 7.60 26.33 -8.97
N GLN A 2 6.38 25.81 -9.19
CA GLN A 2 5.94 24.54 -8.61
C GLN A 2 6.47 23.41 -9.50
N GLN A 3 7.38 22.60 -8.95
CA GLN A 3 7.84 21.39 -9.59
C GLN A 3 6.68 20.38 -9.61
N ARG A 4 6.24 19.98 -10.80
CA ARG A 4 5.29 18.88 -10.96
C ARG A 4 6.02 17.59 -10.56
N LEU A 5 5.55 16.90 -9.51
CA LEU A 5 5.88 15.49 -9.30
C LEU A 5 5.21 14.70 -10.44
N GLY A 6 5.91 14.56 -11.56
CA GLY A 6 5.57 13.57 -12.57
C GLY A 6 6.00 12.22 -12.04
N ALA A 7 5.11 11.23 -12.06
CA ALA A 7 5.51 9.83 -11.92
C ALA A 7 6.69 9.57 -12.88
N ASP A 8 7.73 8.89 -12.39
CA ASP A 8 8.85 8.42 -13.19
C ASP A 8 8.30 7.58 -14.36
N ILE A 9 9.07 7.48 -15.46
CA ILE A 9 8.67 6.82 -16.72
C ILE A 9 8.17 5.37 -16.56
N ASP A 10 8.44 4.77 -15.39
CA ASP A 10 8.09 3.40 -15.01
C ASP A 10 6.84 3.29 -14.10
N GLY A 11 6.12 4.40 -13.85
CA GLY A 11 4.90 4.42 -13.02
C GLY A 11 5.12 4.59 -11.52
N TYR A 12 6.36 4.84 -11.08
CA TYR A 12 6.69 5.09 -9.67
C TYR A 12 6.63 6.60 -9.33
N LEU A 13 6.07 6.92 -8.16
CA LEU A 13 6.11 8.28 -7.60
C LEU A 13 7.49 8.64 -7.06
N ALA A 14 8.21 7.66 -6.49
CA ALA A 14 9.56 7.83 -5.98
C ALA A 14 10.34 6.52 -6.01
N ARG A 15 11.65 6.60 -6.17
CA ARG A 15 12.56 5.46 -6.14
C ARG A 15 13.84 5.79 -5.41
N THR A 16 14.36 4.82 -4.66
CA THR A 16 15.67 4.85 -4.02
C THR A 16 16.46 3.60 -4.41
N ALA A 17 17.66 3.42 -3.82
CA ALA A 17 18.44 2.20 -3.99
C ALA A 17 17.67 0.95 -3.54
N HIS A 18 16.86 1.04 -2.48
CA HIS A 18 16.23 -0.12 -1.86
C HIS A 18 14.70 -0.15 -1.98
N PHE A 19 14.06 0.99 -2.23
CA PHE A 19 12.60 1.08 -2.22
C PHE A 19 12.05 1.77 -3.48
N ALA A 20 10.81 1.44 -3.81
CA ALA A 20 10.03 2.10 -4.84
C ALA A 20 8.61 2.35 -4.32
N ALA A 21 8.12 3.57 -4.53
CA ALA A 21 6.79 4.00 -4.14
C ALA A 21 5.92 4.25 -5.38
N ALA A 22 4.68 3.77 -5.38
CA ALA A 22 3.70 3.95 -6.45
C ALA A 22 2.29 4.03 -5.87
N LEU A 23 1.32 4.55 -6.64
CA LEU A 23 -0.09 4.41 -6.27
C LEU A 23 -0.61 3.05 -6.78
N ALA A 24 -1.48 2.42 -6.01
CA ALA A 24 -2.22 1.24 -6.47
C ALA A 24 -3.03 1.60 -7.73
N ALA A 25 -2.87 0.78 -8.77
CA ALA A 25 -3.52 0.95 -10.07
C ALA A 25 -4.61 -0.10 -10.31
N SER A 26 -4.82 -1.02 -9.37
CA SER A 26 -5.80 -2.10 -9.48
C SER A 26 -6.40 -2.48 -8.13
N GLU A 27 -7.58 -3.11 -8.16
CA GLU A 27 -8.24 -3.63 -6.95
C GLU A 27 -7.37 -4.67 -6.22
N GLY A 28 -6.60 -5.49 -6.96
CA GLY A 28 -5.70 -6.47 -6.35
C GLY A 28 -4.55 -5.82 -5.57
N GLU A 29 -4.05 -4.68 -6.02
CA GLU A 29 -3.03 -3.90 -5.31
C GLU A 29 -3.60 -3.20 -4.06
N VAL A 30 -4.87 -2.78 -4.10
CA VAL A 30 -5.59 -2.29 -2.91
C VAL A 30 -5.78 -3.43 -1.90
N GLU A 31 -6.17 -4.62 -2.35
CA GLU A 31 -6.32 -5.78 -1.48
C GLU A 31 -4.98 -6.16 -0.82
N GLU A 32 -3.86 -6.09 -1.55
CA GLU A 32 -2.53 -6.35 -0.98
C GLU A 32 -2.18 -5.36 0.15
N ALA A 33 -2.54 -4.08 -0.01
CA ALA A 33 -2.38 -3.08 1.05
C ALA A 33 -3.28 -3.39 2.26
N GLN A 34 -4.54 -3.79 2.03
CA GLN A 34 -5.46 -4.19 3.11
C GLN A 34 -4.95 -5.41 3.87
N ARG A 35 -4.33 -6.39 3.19
CA ARG A 35 -3.65 -7.53 3.85
C ARG A 35 -2.47 -7.08 4.70
N LEU A 36 -1.65 -6.15 4.20
CA LEU A 36 -0.52 -5.62 4.97
C LEU A 36 -1.00 -4.88 6.22
N ARG A 37 -1.99 -3.98 6.08
CA ARG A 37 -2.62 -3.28 7.20
C ARG A 37 -3.19 -4.24 8.23
N TYR A 38 -3.88 -5.30 7.79
CA TYR A 38 -4.37 -6.35 8.67
C TYR A 38 -3.24 -6.97 9.49
N ARG A 39 -2.16 -7.44 8.83
CA ARG A 39 -1.03 -8.06 9.53
C ARG A 39 -0.42 -7.12 10.58
N VAL A 40 -0.19 -5.87 10.22
CA VAL A 40 0.40 -4.89 11.14
C VAL A 40 -0.56 -4.59 12.30
N PHE A 41 -1.82 -4.27 12.04
CA PHE A 41 -2.74 -3.84 13.08
C PHE A 41 -3.29 -4.99 13.92
N ALA A 42 -3.72 -6.08 13.29
CA ALA A 42 -4.29 -7.22 14.01
C ALA A 42 -3.20 -8.13 14.60
N ASP A 43 -2.21 -8.55 13.81
CA ASP A 43 -1.25 -9.56 14.26
C ASP A 43 -0.15 -8.95 15.16
N GLU A 44 0.34 -7.74 14.83
CA GLU A 44 1.42 -7.11 15.61
C GLU A 44 0.90 -6.21 16.74
N PHE A 45 -0.18 -5.46 16.50
CA PHE A 45 -0.74 -4.52 17.48
C PHE A 45 -2.00 -5.00 18.22
N GLY A 46 -2.54 -6.18 17.89
CA GLY A 46 -3.69 -6.76 18.59
C GLY A 46 -5.00 -6.00 18.38
N ALA A 47 -5.10 -5.18 17.33
CA ALA A 47 -6.31 -4.44 17.01
C ALA A 47 -7.44 -5.38 16.60
N ARG A 48 -8.67 -5.09 17.07
CA ARG A 48 -9.86 -5.85 16.68
C ARG A 48 -10.45 -5.25 15.42
N ILE A 49 -10.25 -5.91 14.29
CA ILE A 49 -10.71 -5.45 12.99
C ILE A 49 -12.10 -6.06 12.68
N PRO A 50 -13.18 -5.25 12.58
CA PRO A 50 -14.50 -5.76 12.25
C PRO A 50 -14.52 -6.40 10.85
N GLY A 51 -15.11 -7.58 10.70
CA GLY A 51 -15.19 -8.24 9.38
C GLY A 51 -13.89 -8.90 8.92
N SER A 52 -12.88 -9.02 9.78
CA SER A 52 -11.55 -9.58 9.49
C SER A 52 -11.48 -11.06 9.11
N ALA A 53 -12.62 -11.75 8.95
CA ALA A 53 -12.66 -13.18 8.64
C ALA A 53 -11.89 -13.57 7.36
N GLN A 54 -11.54 -12.59 6.52
CA GLN A 54 -10.78 -12.76 5.27
C GLN A 54 -9.30 -12.36 5.38
N GLY A 55 -8.83 -11.93 6.57
CA GLY A 55 -7.47 -11.42 6.77
C GLY A 55 -7.20 -10.08 6.08
N LEU A 56 -8.23 -9.23 6.03
CA LEU A 56 -8.20 -7.91 5.40
C LEU A 56 -8.61 -6.84 6.41
N ASP A 57 -7.89 -5.72 6.39
CA ASP A 57 -8.30 -4.48 7.03
C ASP A 57 -8.93 -3.59 5.95
N ARG A 58 -10.23 -3.82 5.71
CA ARG A 58 -11.03 -3.10 4.72
C ARG A 58 -12.09 -2.26 5.44
N ASP A 59 -12.20 -1.00 5.05
CA ASP A 59 -13.19 -0.07 5.60
C ASP A 59 -13.84 0.81 4.51
N ASP A 60 -14.85 1.58 4.91
CA ASP A 60 -15.62 2.44 4.00
C ASP A 60 -14.78 3.61 3.43
N LEU A 61 -13.64 3.92 4.03
CA LEU A 61 -12.76 5.01 3.57
C LEU A 61 -11.88 4.57 2.40
N ASP A 62 -11.65 3.27 2.21
CA ASP A 62 -10.81 2.74 1.14
C ASP A 62 -11.23 3.21 -0.26
N ALA A 63 -12.53 3.44 -0.47
CA ALA A 63 -13.09 3.92 -1.74
C ALA A 63 -12.70 5.36 -2.08
N PHE A 64 -12.22 6.13 -1.10
CA PHE A 64 -11.83 7.53 -1.27
C PHE A 64 -10.30 7.74 -1.23
N CYS A 65 -9.54 6.68 -0.95
CA CYS A 65 -8.10 6.74 -0.77
C CYS A 65 -7.35 6.43 -2.07
N HIS A 66 -6.32 7.22 -2.36
CA HIS A 66 -5.22 6.77 -3.21
C HIS A 66 -4.24 5.97 -2.34
N HIS A 67 -4.18 4.66 -2.55
CA HIS A 67 -3.32 3.78 -1.77
C HIS A 67 -1.88 3.91 -2.25
N LEU A 68 -1.01 4.48 -1.42
CA LEU A 68 0.43 4.54 -1.67
C LEU A 68 1.04 3.19 -1.26
N LEU A 69 1.77 2.57 -2.18
CA LEU A 69 2.44 1.30 -2.00
C LEU A 69 3.95 1.52 -2.04
N VAL A 70 4.65 1.01 -1.04
CA VAL A 70 6.11 0.99 -0.94
C VAL A 70 6.60 -0.45 -1.01
N ARG A 71 7.36 -0.74 -2.06
CA ARG A 71 7.97 -2.06 -2.26
C ARG A 71 9.48 -2.01 -2.07
N GLU A 72 10.01 -3.04 -1.42
CA GLU A 72 11.45 -3.31 -1.40
C GLU A 72 11.86 -3.84 -2.79
N ARG A 73 12.95 -3.29 -3.36
CA ARG A 73 13.26 -3.44 -4.78
C ARG A 73 13.76 -4.83 -5.18
N GLN A 74 14.39 -5.54 -4.25
CA GLN A 74 15.03 -6.83 -4.54
C GLN A 74 14.00 -7.97 -4.48
N SER A 75 13.25 -8.03 -3.38
CA SER A 75 12.21 -9.01 -3.09
C SER A 75 10.87 -8.68 -3.73
N ARG A 76 10.64 -7.40 -4.09
CA ARG A 76 9.34 -6.87 -4.57
C ARG A 76 8.22 -6.94 -3.53
N MET A 77 8.53 -7.28 -2.28
CA MET A 77 7.57 -7.34 -1.19
C MET A 77 6.99 -5.95 -0.91
N LEU A 78 5.68 -5.89 -0.69
CA LEU A 78 5.01 -4.73 -0.13
C LEU A 78 5.39 -4.60 1.36
N VAL A 79 5.96 -3.46 1.72
CA VAL A 79 6.48 -3.18 3.07
C VAL A 79 5.85 -1.94 3.71
N GLY A 80 5.07 -1.17 2.94
CA GLY A 80 4.35 0.01 3.42
C GLY A 80 3.48 0.61 2.34
#